data_AF-A0A0C3QA18-F1
#
_entry.id   AF-A0A0C3QA18-F1
#
_cell.length_a   1.000
_cell.length_b   1.000
_cell.length_c   1.000
_cell.angle_alpha   90.00
_cell.angle_beta   90.00
_cell.angle_gamma   90.00
#
_symmetry.space_group_name_H-M   'P 1'
#
loop_
_entity.id
_entity.type
_entity.pdbx_description
1 polymer ?
#
loop_
_entity_poly.entity_id
_entity_poly.type
_entity_poly.pdbx_seq_one_letter_code
_entity_poly.pdbx_strand_id
1 'polypeptide(L)' 'VAKRYTSDHEWVSYDSDTSVGTVSITNYAQSALGDVVFVELPEVGTEITQGDQIGAVESVKAASDI' A
#
# COMPACT_ATOMS: atom_id res chain seq x y z
N VAL A 1 7.48 7.14 -15.54
CA VAL A 1 6.95 6.80 -14.19
C VAL A 1 6.14 7.96 -13.61
N ALA A 2 4.86 7.74 -13.36
CA ALA A 2 3.94 8.72 -12.75
C ALA A 2 3.56 8.30 -11.33
N LYS A 3 3.54 9.26 -10.39
CA LYS A 3 3.17 9.03 -8.99
C LYS A 3 1.81 9.62 -8.67
N ARG A 4 0.92 8.85 -8.03
CA ARG A 4 -0.42 9.29 -7.60
C ARG A 4 -0.69 8.83 -6.17
N TYR A 5 -1.61 9.52 -5.49
CA TYR A 5 -1.93 9.31 -4.09
C TYR A 5 -3.42 9.01 -3.92
N THR A 6 -3.78 8.25 -2.88
CA THR A 6 -5.16 8.00 -2.46
C THR A 6 -5.53 8.89 -1.27
N SER A 7 -6.82 8.98 -0.98
CA SER A 7 -7.31 9.57 0.28
C SER A 7 -6.86 8.78 1.51
N ASP A 8 -6.63 7.48 1.33
CA ASP A 8 -6.34 6.50 2.38
C ASP A 8 -4.83 6.43 2.71
N HIS A 9 -4.10 7.48 2.33
CA HIS A 9 -2.68 7.65 2.62
C HIS A 9 -1.77 6.60 1.97
N GLU A 10 -2.16 6.11 0.80
CA GLU A 10 -1.31 5.30 -0.08
C GLU A 10 -0.83 6.11 -1.28
N TRP A 11 0.12 5.53 -2.00
CA TRP A 11 0.53 6.01 -3.31
C TRP A 11 0.91 4.88 -4.25
N VAL A 12 0.74 5.14 -5.53
CA VAL A 12 1.14 4.25 -6.62
C VAL A 12 2.16 4.97 -7.49
N SER A 13 3.28 4.32 -7.76
CA SER A 13 4.24 4.69 -8.79
C SER A 13 4.07 3.75 -9.96
N TYR A 14 3.58 4.26 -11.08
CA TYR A 14 3.26 3.47 -12.27
C TYR A 14 4.17 3.82 -13.43
N ASP A 15 4.71 2.79 -14.07
CA ASP A 15 5.46 2.91 -15.30
C ASP A 15 4.60 2.45 -16.49
N SER A 16 4.25 3.40 -17.36
CA SER A 16 3.41 3.14 -18.54
C SER A 16 4.11 2.28 -19.59
N ASP A 17 5.44 2.31 -19.64
CA ASP A 17 6.20 1.62 -20.68
C ASP A 17 6.30 0.12 -20.38
N THR A 18 6.37 -0.24 -19.09
CA THR A 18 6.44 -1.64 -18.62
C THR A 18 5.11 -2.18 -18.10
N SER A 19 4.11 -1.30 -17.93
CA SER A 19 2.83 -1.61 -17.26
C SER A 19 2.97 -2.13 -15.82
N VAL A 20 4.09 -1.80 -15.16
CA VAL A 20 4.34 -2.20 -13.77
C VAL A 20 4.04 -1.04 -12.82
N GLY A 21 3.28 -1.33 -11.77
CA GLY A 21 3.00 -0.42 -10.67
C GLY A 21 3.60 -0.91 -9.36
N THR A 22 4.04 0.02 -8.52
CA THR A 22 4.38 -0.25 -7.12
C THR A 22 3.44 0.54 -6.22
N VAL A 23 2.74 -0.16 -5.33
CA VAL A 23 1.86 0.42 -4.30
C VAL A 23 2.65 0.51 -2.99
N SER A 24 2.42 1.56 -2.20
CA SER A 24 3.06 1.79 -0.91
C SER A 24 2.26 2.76 -0.06
N ILE A 25 2.46 2.75 1.26
CA ILE A 25 1.92 3.77 2.15
C ILE A 25 2.74 5.07 2.09
N THR A 26 2.08 6.20 2.34
CA THR A 26 2.73 7.51 2.43
C THR A 26 3.61 7.62 3.68
N ASN A 27 4.51 8.61 3.68
CA ASN A 27 5.29 8.94 4.88
C ASN A 27 4.41 9.36 6.08
N TYR A 28 3.23 9.94 5.81
CA TYR A 28 2.28 10.28 6.85
C TYR A 28 1.72 9.01 7.53
N ALA A 29 1.26 8.05 6.73
CA ALA A 29 0.72 6.78 7.23
C ALA A 29 1.73 6.02 8.12
N GLN A 30 2.98 5.86 7.66
CA GLN A 30 3.98 5.16 8.49
C GLN A 30 4.27 5.90 9.80
N SER A 31 4.28 7.24 9.79
CA SER A 31 4.49 8.02 11.02
C SER A 31 3.31 7.91 11.99
N ALA A 32 2.09 7.77 11.47
CA ALA A 32 0.90 7.56 12.28
C ALA A 32 0.83 6.15 12.89
N LEU A 33 1.27 5.13 12.13
CA LEU A 33 1.37 3.74 12.60
C LEU A 33 2.49 3.57 13.64
N GLY A 34 3.63 4.25 13.45
CA GLY A 34 4.85 4.05 14.21
C GLY A 34 5.68 2.89 13.66
N ASP A 35 6.44 2.22 14.53
CA ASP A 35 7.33 1.13 14.12
C ASP A 35 6.53 -0.06 13.61
N VAL A 36 6.56 -0.27 12.29
CA VAL A 36 5.91 -1.41 11.61
C VAL A 36 6.62 -2.69 11.98
N VAL A 37 5.84 -3.69 12.42
CA VAL A 37 6.34 -5.01 12.83
C VAL A 37 5.84 -6.13 11.93
N PHE A 38 4.77 -5.90 11.17
CA PHE A 38 4.20 -6.88 10.27
C PHE A 38 3.57 -6.22 9.04
N VAL A 39 3.66 -6.92 7.90
CA VAL A 39 3.02 -6.53 6.63
C VAL A 39 2.43 -7.79 6.02
N GLU A 40 1.12 -7.77 5.79
CA GLU A 40 0.41 -8.76 5.00
C GLU A 40 0.35 -8.27 3.55
N LEU A 41 0.74 -9.16 2.63
CA LEU A 41 0.71 -8.91 1.20
C LEU A 41 -0.22 -9.93 0.53
N PRO A 42 -0.87 -9.58 -0.59
CA PRO A 42 -1.66 -10.55 -1.34
C PRO A 42 -0.74 -11.62 -1.95
N GLU A 43 -1.30 -12.80 -2.23
CA GLU A 43 -0.56 -13.83 -2.94
C GLU A 43 -0.22 -13.39 -4.37
N VAL A 44 0.94 -13.82 -4.87
CA VAL A 44 1.34 -13.51 -6.25
C VAL A 44 0.34 -14.11 -7.23
N GLY A 45 -0.18 -13.26 -8.12
CA GLY A 45 -1.20 -13.66 -9.10
C GLY A 45 -2.63 -13.42 -8.64
N THR A 46 -2.84 -12.88 -7.44
CA THR A 46 -4.18 -12.44 -6.99
C THR A 46 -4.70 -11.33 -7.90
N GLU A 47 -5.87 -11.53 -8.51
CA GLU A 47 -6.58 -10.48 -9.23
C GLU A 47 -7.32 -9.59 -8.22
N ILE A 48 -7.14 -8.28 -8.35
CA ILE A 48 -7.71 -7.27 -7.44
C ILE A 48 -8.44 -6.20 -8.24
N THR A 49 -9.46 -5.61 -7.62
CA THR A 49 -10.24 -4.47 -8.12
C THR A 49 -9.93 -3.23 -7.29
N GLN A 50 -10.21 -2.04 -7.84
CA GLN A 50 -10.07 -0.80 -7.08
C GLN A 50 -10.95 -0.83 -5.81
N GLY A 51 -10.31 -0.63 -4.67
CA GLY A 51 -10.98 -0.59 -3.36
C GLY A 51 -11.08 -1.95 -2.66
N ASP A 52 -10.57 -3.01 -3.28
CA ASP A 52 -10.39 -4.28 -2.58
C ASP A 52 -9.34 -4.11 -1.48
N GLN A 53 -9.60 -4.73 -0.33
CA GLN A 53 -8.58 -4.92 0.69
C GLN A 53 -7.65 -6.06 0.24
N ILE A 54 -6.39 -5.73 0.03
CA ILE A 54 -5.34 -6.61 -0.49
C ILE A 54 -4.31 -6.99 0.57
N GLY A 55 -4.32 -6.34 1.74
CA GLY A 55 -3.45 -6.70 2.85
C GLY A 55 -3.62 -5.78 4.05
N ALA A 56 -2.56 -5.71 4.87
CA ALA A 56 -2.52 -4.89 6.06
C ALA A 56 -1.07 -4.51 6.43
N VAL A 57 -0.91 -3.37 7.08
CA VAL A 57 0.34 -2.95 7.71
C VAL A 57 0.09 -2.75 9.20
N GLU A 58 0.89 -3.40 10.04
CA GLU A 58 0.71 -3.40 11.48
C GLU A 58 1.95 -2.93 12.23
N SER A 59 1.70 -2.14 13.27
CA SER A 59 2.64 -1.79 14.31
C SER A 59 2.23 -2.45 15.63
N VAL A 60 3.03 -2.26 16.68
CA VAL A 60 2.66 -2.70 18.04
C VAL A 60 1.41 -1.99 18.57
N LYS A 61 1.02 -0.85 17.98
CA LYS A 61 -0.03 0.05 18.51
C LYS A 61 -1.25 0.16 17.62
N ALA A 62 -1.12 -0.11 16.32
CA ALA A 62 -2.16 0.12 15.32
C ALA A 62 -2.02 -0.84 14.14
N ALA A 63 -3.12 -1.04 13.42
CA ALA A 63 -3.17 -1.74 12.15
C ALA A 63 -3.91 -0.88 11.13
N SER A 64 -3.53 -0.98 9.86
CA SER A 64 -4.22 -0.36 8.74
C SER A 64 -4.37 -1.38 7.62
N ASP A 65 -5.59 -1.49 7.11
CA ASP A 65 -5.88 -2.22 5.88
C ASP A 65 -5.25 -1.49 4.69
N ILE A 66 -4.89 -2.26 3.64
CA ILE A 66 -4.32 -1.82 2.36
C ILE A 66 -5.17 -2.40 1.24
#